data_AF-A0A7X8Z112-F1
#
_entry.id   AF-A0A7X8Z112-F1
#
_cell.length_a   1.000
_cell.length_b   1.000
_cell.length_c   1.000
_cell.angle_alpha   90.00
_cell.angle_beta   90.00
_cell.angle_gamma   90.00
#
_symmetry.space_group_name_H-M   'P 1'
#
loop_
_entity.id
_entity.type
_entity.pdbx_description
1 polymer ?
#
loop_
_entity_poly.entity_id
_entity_poly.type
_entity_poly.pdbx_seq_one_letter_code
_entity_poly.pdbx_strand_id
1 'polypeptide(L)'
;MNRTHLAIFVLLMLALSQGCASLTNADSSANSDLELLLCGLTKCPLRMFLCVLEPACRETLTCNSQCGSAGVRSQQQACHLACQLDQGSRSGIYSSLVQCFANNGCLPTLPEGTDGQCLVNSDNIHKVHVLESLDELDGTWLEIRGLNCGVPGSNWEGGYDALPCASDSWIYHAQQWWYHTSFCAPAENESCNEQGVVHLIAEPRLSDQETGLLEVFYINPPLQPQHERWYILSRPDPDWIMYTYCGSTPIGEYAGVNIMTRVPEPSNDAMPPEVEAAFRQAAQEFNFPYEDMCVTDQSPCPPVTAEADVREWVEGL
;
A
#
# COMPACT_ATOMS: atom_id res chain seq x y z
N MET A 1 3.37 23.72 -35.43
CA MET A 1 3.95 22.53 -34.77
C MET A 1 5.28 22.22 -35.45
N ASN A 2 6.41 22.45 -34.76
CA ASN A 2 7.74 22.41 -35.37
C ASN A 2 8.10 20.95 -35.74
N ARG A 3 8.58 20.71 -36.97
CA ARG A 3 8.88 19.36 -37.51
C ARG A 3 9.85 18.57 -36.63
N THR A 4 10.67 19.25 -35.85
CA THR A 4 11.60 18.70 -34.86
C THR A 4 10.91 18.03 -33.67
N HIS A 5 9.78 18.54 -33.17
CA HIS A 5 9.07 17.92 -32.04
C HIS A 5 8.33 16.65 -32.44
N LEU A 6 7.81 16.60 -33.68
CA LEU A 6 7.18 15.40 -34.22
C LEU A 6 8.22 14.28 -34.45
N ALA A 7 9.42 14.64 -34.90
CA ALA A 7 10.52 13.69 -35.08
C ALA A 7 11.01 13.11 -33.74
N ILE A 8 11.10 13.92 -32.68
CA ILE A 8 11.45 13.46 -31.33
C ILE A 8 10.37 12.52 -30.77
N PHE A 9 9.09 12.85 -30.97
CA PHE A 9 7.97 12.00 -30.53
C PHE A 9 7.94 10.65 -31.25
N VAL A 10 8.20 10.63 -32.56
CA VAL A 10 8.31 9.40 -33.36
C VAL A 10 9.56 8.60 -33.00
N LEU A 11 10.68 9.25 -32.69
CA LEU A 11 11.91 8.59 -32.23
C LEU A 11 11.78 8.02 -30.81
N LEU A 12 11.01 8.65 -29.92
CA LEU A 12 10.67 8.09 -28.60
C LEU A 12 9.74 6.87 -28.72
N MET A 13 8.73 6.94 -29.58
CA MET A 13 7.87 5.78 -29.88
C MET A 13 8.66 4.62 -30.51
N LEU A 14 9.64 4.92 -31.36
CA LEU A 14 10.53 3.91 -31.96
C LEU A 14 11.52 3.34 -30.94
N ALA A 15 12.07 4.16 -30.03
CA ALA A 15 12.95 3.70 -28.95
C ALA A 15 12.21 2.80 -27.95
N LEU A 16 10.94 3.11 -27.64
CA LEU A 16 10.07 2.26 -26.83
C LEU A 16 9.72 0.94 -27.56
N SER A 17 9.63 0.95 -28.90
CA SER A 17 9.38 -0.27 -29.69
C SER A 17 10.62 -1.15 -29.95
N GLN A 18 11.83 -0.61 -29.81
CA GLN A 18 13.09 -1.35 -30.03
C GLN A 18 13.61 -2.11 -28.80
N GLY A 19 12.93 -2.01 -27.65
CA GLY A 19 13.12 -2.92 -26.52
C GLY A 19 12.45 -4.30 -26.73
N CYS A 20 11.59 -4.45 -27.74
CA CYS A 20 10.84 -5.69 -28.02
C CYS A 20 11.62 -6.73 -28.85
N ALA A 21 12.91 -6.91 -28.55
CA ALA A 21 13.71 -7.93 -29.22
C ALA A 21 14.62 -8.65 -28.24
N SER A 22 14.04 -9.53 -27.41
CA SER A 22 14.50 -10.90 -27.15
C SER A 22 13.76 -11.52 -25.96
N LEU A 23 13.50 -12.82 -26.07
CA LEU A 23 13.07 -13.78 -25.03
C LEU A 23 11.55 -13.99 -24.86
N THR A 24 11.10 -14.97 -25.63
CA THR A 24 9.90 -15.79 -25.45
C THR A 24 9.77 -16.31 -24.01
N ASN A 25 8.93 -15.65 -23.22
CA ASN A 25 8.00 -16.20 -22.20
C ASN A 25 7.44 -15.04 -21.35
N ALA A 26 6.49 -14.27 -21.88
CA ALA A 26 5.81 -13.18 -21.14
C ALA A 26 4.51 -12.74 -21.87
N ASP A 27 3.50 -13.60 -21.95
CA ASP A 27 2.26 -13.28 -22.69
C ASP A 27 1.24 -12.41 -21.94
N SER A 28 1.46 -12.06 -20.66
CA SER A 28 0.52 -11.23 -19.87
C SER A 28 0.96 -9.78 -19.64
N SER A 29 2.24 -9.52 -19.33
CA SER A 29 2.70 -8.18 -18.91
C SER A 29 2.83 -7.17 -20.06
N ALA A 30 3.44 -7.58 -21.18
CA ALA A 30 3.65 -6.73 -22.35
C ALA A 30 2.35 -6.25 -23.02
N ASN A 31 1.28 -7.05 -22.93
CA ASN A 31 -0.04 -6.65 -23.41
C ASN A 31 -0.70 -5.61 -22.49
N SER A 32 -0.52 -5.72 -21.17
CA SER A 32 -1.10 -4.79 -20.20
C SER A 32 -0.50 -3.38 -20.28
N ASP A 33 0.82 -3.25 -20.49
CA ASP A 33 1.48 -1.95 -20.63
C ASP A 33 1.05 -1.22 -21.91
N LEU A 34 0.89 -1.97 -23.00
CA LEU A 34 0.40 -1.43 -24.26
C LEU A 34 -1.05 -0.96 -24.15
N GLU A 35 -1.91 -1.73 -23.47
CA GLU A 35 -3.30 -1.34 -23.21
C GLU A 35 -3.40 -0.09 -22.34
N LEU A 36 -2.62 -0.01 -21.25
CA LEU A 36 -2.51 1.18 -20.41
C LEU A 36 -2.07 2.40 -21.23
N LEU A 37 -1.03 2.25 -22.06
CA LEU A 37 -0.51 3.32 -22.92
C LEU A 37 -1.56 3.79 -23.93
N LEU A 38 -2.25 2.86 -24.62
CA LEU A 38 -3.28 3.19 -25.60
C LEU A 38 -4.49 3.85 -24.94
N CYS A 39 -4.93 3.38 -23.78
CA CYS A 39 -5.98 4.01 -23.00
C CYS A 39 -5.57 5.41 -22.57
N GLY A 40 -4.35 5.57 -22.03
CA GLY A 40 -3.83 6.85 -21.60
C GLY A 40 -3.69 7.87 -22.71
N LEU A 41 -3.20 7.46 -23.89
CA LEU A 41 -3.08 8.33 -25.07
C LEU A 41 -4.45 8.74 -25.63
N THR A 42 -5.49 7.93 -25.46
CA THR A 42 -6.84 8.23 -25.99
C THR A 42 -7.69 9.03 -25.01
N LYS A 43 -7.61 8.71 -23.71
CA LYS A 43 -8.46 9.28 -22.66
C LYS A 43 -7.79 10.39 -21.86
N CYS A 44 -6.46 10.33 -21.73
CA CYS A 44 -5.67 11.25 -20.91
C CYS A 44 -4.51 11.94 -21.67
N PRO A 45 -4.64 12.29 -22.97
CA PRO A 45 -3.52 12.68 -23.82
C PRO A 45 -2.75 13.91 -23.31
N LEU A 46 -3.46 14.91 -22.78
CA LEU A 46 -2.83 16.11 -22.25
C LEU A 46 -1.97 15.80 -21.02
N ARG A 47 -2.47 14.98 -20.10
CA ARG A 47 -1.74 14.62 -18.87
C ARG A 47 -0.53 13.75 -19.21
N MET A 48 -0.70 12.81 -20.14
CA MET A 48 0.40 12.01 -20.69
C MET A 48 1.50 12.89 -21.29
N PHE A 49 1.13 13.85 -22.13
CA PHE A 49 2.09 14.76 -22.74
C PHE A 49 2.83 15.62 -21.70
N LEU A 50 2.10 16.19 -20.73
CA LEU A 50 2.70 16.97 -19.65
C LEU A 50 3.64 16.13 -18.79
N CYS A 51 3.26 14.89 -18.48
CA CYS A 51 4.08 13.97 -17.70
C CYS A 51 5.43 13.67 -18.35
N VAL A 52 5.45 13.44 -19.67
CA VAL A 52 6.72 13.19 -20.40
C VAL A 52 7.66 14.40 -20.35
N LEU A 53 7.11 15.62 -20.31
CA LEU A 53 7.87 16.86 -20.23
C LEU A 53 8.37 17.17 -18.83
N GLU A 54 7.69 16.69 -17.79
CA GLU A 54 7.97 16.97 -16.39
C GLU A 54 8.88 15.87 -15.80
N PRO A 55 10.12 16.20 -15.36
CA PRO A 55 11.09 15.19 -14.94
C PRO A 55 10.59 14.23 -13.87
N ALA A 56 9.96 14.70 -12.80
CA ALA A 56 9.55 13.83 -11.69
C ALA A 56 8.45 12.84 -12.13
N CYS A 57 7.47 13.29 -12.93
CA CYS A 57 6.46 12.40 -13.49
C CYS A 57 7.07 11.34 -14.43
N ARG A 58 8.01 11.74 -15.31
CA ARG A 58 8.70 10.80 -16.20
C ARG A 58 9.54 9.77 -15.42
N GLU A 59 10.23 10.21 -14.39
CA GLU A 59 11.04 9.35 -13.52
C GLU A 59 10.13 8.35 -12.77
N THR A 60 8.99 8.81 -12.27
CA THR A 60 8.00 7.96 -11.60
C THR A 60 7.42 6.90 -12.53
N LEU A 61 7.08 7.26 -13.78
CA LEU A 61 6.62 6.28 -14.78
C LEU A 61 7.70 5.26 -15.13
N THR A 62 8.95 5.71 -15.24
CA THR A 62 10.10 4.83 -15.52
C THR A 62 10.32 3.86 -14.38
N CYS A 63 10.27 4.33 -13.13
CA CYS A 63 10.35 3.50 -11.93
C CYS A 63 9.26 2.42 -11.92
N ASN A 64 7.99 2.81 -12.11
CA ASN A 64 6.86 1.86 -12.13
C ASN A 64 7.00 0.79 -13.22
N SER A 65 7.51 1.15 -14.41
CA SER A 65 7.69 0.19 -15.51
C SER A 65 8.70 -0.92 -15.21
N GLN A 66 9.58 -0.72 -14.22
CA GLN A 66 10.60 -1.70 -13.82
C GLN A 66 10.08 -2.65 -12.72
N CYS A 67 9.02 -2.26 -12.00
CA CYS A 67 8.49 -3.03 -10.88
C CYS A 67 7.89 -4.39 -11.27
N GLY A 68 7.45 -4.57 -12.53
CA GLY A 68 6.97 -5.88 -13.01
C GLY A 68 8.04 -6.99 -12.98
N SER A 69 9.31 -6.62 -12.85
CA SER A 69 10.44 -7.56 -12.68
C SER A 69 10.83 -7.80 -11.22
N ALA A 70 10.21 -7.11 -10.27
CA ALA A 70 10.52 -7.21 -8.84
C ALA A 70 9.89 -8.47 -8.23
N GLY A 71 10.57 -9.61 -8.36
CA GLY A 71 10.28 -10.87 -7.66
C GLY A 71 8.78 -11.22 -7.49
N VAL A 72 8.36 -11.51 -6.26
CA VAL A 72 6.98 -11.93 -5.93
C VAL A 72 6.00 -10.75 -5.87
N ARG A 73 4.69 -11.02 -5.89
CA ARG A 73 3.64 -10.00 -6.00
C ARG A 73 3.73 -8.88 -4.95
N SER A 74 4.01 -9.20 -3.70
CA SER A 74 4.20 -8.18 -2.64
C SER A 74 5.40 -7.27 -2.90
N GLN A 75 6.48 -7.78 -3.47
CA GLN A 75 7.65 -6.98 -3.86
C GLN A 75 7.30 -6.06 -5.04
N GLN A 76 6.55 -6.56 -6.03
CA GLN A 76 6.05 -5.72 -7.14
C GLN A 76 5.20 -4.57 -6.60
N GLN A 77 4.28 -4.87 -5.67
CA GLN A 77 3.40 -3.88 -5.07
C GLN A 77 4.17 -2.86 -4.22
N ALA A 78 5.11 -3.32 -3.39
CA ALA A 78 6.01 -2.46 -2.62
C ALA A 78 6.80 -1.52 -3.54
N CYS A 79 7.33 -2.03 -4.66
CA CYS A 79 8.03 -1.22 -5.65
C CYS A 79 7.13 -0.16 -6.28
N HIS A 80 5.92 -0.53 -6.70
CA HIS A 80 4.97 0.42 -7.29
C HIS A 80 4.60 1.54 -6.31
N LEU A 81 4.29 1.19 -5.06
CA LEU A 81 3.97 2.18 -4.02
C LEU A 81 5.18 3.07 -3.75
N ALA A 82 6.38 2.52 -3.67
CA ALA A 82 7.59 3.30 -3.43
C ALA A 82 7.87 4.32 -4.55
N CYS A 83 7.75 3.91 -5.82
CA CYS A 83 7.86 4.83 -6.96
C CYS A 83 6.85 5.99 -6.83
N GLN A 84 5.63 5.69 -6.42
CA GLN A 84 4.57 6.69 -6.25
C GLN A 84 4.83 7.63 -5.06
N LEU A 85 5.32 7.11 -3.94
CA LEU A 85 5.47 7.88 -2.71
C LEU A 85 6.76 8.70 -2.67
N ASP A 86 7.87 8.20 -3.22
CA ASP A 86 9.12 8.98 -3.26
C ASP A 86 9.10 10.04 -4.38
N GLN A 87 8.83 9.64 -5.62
CA GLN A 87 8.93 10.53 -6.78
C GLN A 87 7.58 11.09 -7.20
N GLY A 88 6.53 10.25 -7.20
CA GLY A 88 5.21 10.62 -7.70
C GLY A 88 4.52 11.69 -6.84
N SER A 89 4.65 11.61 -5.53
CA SER A 89 4.07 12.55 -4.55
C SER A 89 4.59 13.98 -4.74
N ARG A 90 5.81 14.13 -5.28
CA ARG A 90 6.43 15.42 -5.58
C ARG A 90 5.90 16.05 -6.88
N SER A 91 5.11 15.33 -7.68
CA SER A 91 4.59 15.79 -8.97
C SER A 91 3.06 15.87 -9.00
N GLY A 92 2.53 17.09 -8.99
CA GLY A 92 1.10 17.32 -9.25
C GLY A 92 0.66 16.91 -10.66
N ILE A 93 1.59 16.81 -11.62
CA ILE A 93 1.31 16.29 -12.98
C ILE A 93 1.12 14.77 -12.93
N TYR A 94 1.95 14.06 -12.16
CA TYR A 94 1.79 12.63 -11.93
C TYR A 94 0.46 12.32 -11.24
N SER A 95 0.14 13.02 -10.15
CA SER A 95 -1.16 12.90 -9.47
C SER A 95 -2.33 13.14 -10.42
N SER A 96 -2.27 14.19 -11.26
CA SER A 96 -3.31 14.44 -12.26
C SER A 96 -3.38 13.35 -13.34
N LEU A 97 -2.26 12.72 -13.69
CA LEU A 97 -2.24 11.64 -14.68
C LEU A 97 -2.86 10.37 -14.13
N VAL A 98 -2.43 9.91 -12.95
CA VAL A 98 -2.97 8.68 -12.33
C VAL A 98 -4.45 8.83 -12.01
N GLN A 99 -4.89 10.02 -11.58
CA GLN A 99 -6.32 10.30 -11.41
C GLN A 99 -7.09 10.19 -12.72
N CYS A 100 -6.53 10.72 -13.81
CA CYS A 100 -7.16 10.62 -15.12
C CYS A 100 -7.27 9.16 -15.58
N PHE A 101 -6.22 8.36 -15.36
CA PHE A 101 -6.24 6.93 -15.68
C PHE A 101 -7.30 6.19 -14.89
N ALA A 102 -7.39 6.41 -13.57
CA ALA A 102 -8.41 5.80 -12.72
C ALA A 102 -9.83 6.15 -13.20
N ASN A 103 -10.12 7.43 -13.41
CA ASN A 103 -11.44 7.91 -13.85
C ASN A 103 -11.87 7.36 -15.22
N ASN A 104 -10.94 6.85 -16.03
CA ASN A 104 -11.22 6.30 -17.36
C ASN A 104 -11.02 4.78 -17.44
N GLY A 105 -10.80 4.09 -16.30
CA GLY A 105 -10.58 2.64 -16.28
C GLY A 105 -9.34 2.21 -17.04
N CYS A 106 -8.31 3.06 -17.09
CA CYS A 106 -7.05 2.73 -17.76
C CYS A 106 -6.08 1.96 -16.85
N LEU A 107 -6.18 2.11 -15.54
CA LEU A 107 -5.30 1.42 -14.60
C LEU A 107 -5.67 -0.06 -14.51
N PRO A 108 -4.67 -0.97 -14.43
CA PRO A 108 -4.94 -2.37 -14.22
C PRO A 108 -5.61 -2.58 -12.85
N THR A 109 -6.60 -3.46 -12.81
CA THR A 109 -7.28 -3.86 -11.57
C THR A 109 -7.14 -5.36 -11.39
N LEU A 110 -7.09 -5.81 -10.14
CA LEU A 110 -7.27 -7.23 -9.85
C LEU A 110 -8.73 -7.62 -10.15
N PRO A 111 -9.00 -8.91 -10.44
CA PRO A 111 -10.38 -9.40 -10.51
C PRO A 111 -11.14 -9.09 -9.22
N GLU A 112 -12.43 -8.75 -9.36
CA GLU A 112 -13.28 -8.44 -8.21
C GLU A 112 -13.26 -9.56 -7.17
N GLY A 113 -13.04 -9.19 -5.90
CA GLY A 113 -12.99 -10.13 -4.77
C GLY A 113 -11.70 -10.94 -4.63
N THR A 114 -10.66 -10.65 -5.42
CA THR A 114 -9.35 -11.31 -5.31
C THR A 114 -8.32 -10.50 -4.51
N ASP A 115 -8.58 -9.22 -4.26
CA ASP A 115 -7.71 -8.35 -3.45
C ASP A 115 -8.15 -8.28 -1.97
N GLY A 116 -8.56 -9.41 -1.42
CA GLY A 116 -9.12 -9.49 -0.09
C GLY A 116 -10.63 -9.32 -0.04
N GLN A 117 -11.20 -9.66 1.12
CA GLN A 117 -12.60 -9.44 1.45
C GLN A 117 -12.73 -8.84 2.84
N CYS A 118 -13.68 -7.93 3.01
CA CYS A 118 -14.04 -7.40 4.32
C CYS A 118 -14.60 -8.49 5.23
N LEU A 119 -13.93 -8.73 6.36
CA LEU A 119 -14.30 -9.79 7.30
C LEU A 119 -15.36 -9.34 8.31
N VAL A 120 -15.47 -8.04 8.58
CA VAL A 120 -16.46 -7.47 9.49
C VAL A 120 -17.70 -7.03 8.71
N ASN A 121 -18.86 -7.42 9.20
CA ASN A 121 -20.18 -7.11 8.68
C ASN A 121 -21.18 -6.89 9.81
N SER A 122 -22.43 -6.57 9.48
CA SER A 122 -23.50 -6.31 10.46
C SER A 122 -23.73 -7.44 11.45
N ASP A 123 -23.44 -8.68 11.05
CA ASP A 123 -23.75 -9.87 11.86
C ASP A 123 -22.64 -10.18 12.87
N ASN A 124 -21.40 -9.74 12.63
CA ASN A 124 -20.26 -10.03 13.51
C ASN A 124 -19.58 -8.80 14.11
N ILE A 125 -19.98 -7.57 13.74
CA ILE A 125 -19.39 -6.33 14.27
C ILE A 125 -19.42 -6.24 15.80
N HIS A 126 -20.42 -6.83 16.45
CA HIS A 126 -20.53 -6.86 17.92
C HIS A 126 -19.42 -7.68 18.62
N LYS A 127 -18.59 -8.41 17.86
CA LYS A 127 -17.47 -9.20 18.37
C LYS A 127 -16.13 -8.45 18.31
N VAL A 128 -16.06 -7.30 17.63
CA VAL A 128 -14.82 -6.53 17.54
C VAL A 128 -14.48 -5.91 18.89
N HIS A 129 -13.19 -5.71 19.13
CA HIS A 129 -12.72 -4.89 20.25
C HIS A 129 -13.00 -3.41 19.93
N VAL A 130 -13.68 -2.73 20.85
CA VAL A 130 -14.04 -1.32 20.71
C VAL A 130 -13.01 -0.48 21.45
N LEU A 131 -12.27 0.35 20.70
CA LEU A 131 -11.36 1.34 21.28
C LEU A 131 -12.17 2.42 22.01
N GLU A 132 -11.78 2.74 23.24
CA GLU A 132 -12.31 3.88 23.98
C GLU A 132 -11.72 5.20 23.44
N SER A 133 -10.46 5.15 22.99
CA SER A 133 -9.74 6.29 22.45
C SER A 133 -8.57 5.86 21.56
N LEU A 134 -8.05 6.79 20.74
CA LEU A 134 -6.83 6.56 19.96
C LEU A 134 -5.57 6.46 20.83
N ASP A 135 -5.61 6.92 22.09
CA ASP A 135 -4.50 6.79 23.03
C ASP A 135 -4.10 5.31 23.25
N GLU A 136 -5.03 4.37 23.03
CA GLU A 136 -4.78 2.94 23.16
C GLU A 136 -3.87 2.38 22.07
N LEU A 137 -3.74 3.09 20.95
CA LEU A 137 -2.89 2.76 19.81
C LEU A 137 -1.58 3.56 19.79
N ASP A 138 -1.39 4.51 20.72
CA ASP A 138 -0.25 5.42 20.74
C ASP A 138 1.10 4.68 20.62
N GLY A 139 1.98 5.25 19.81
CA GLY A 139 3.32 4.73 19.51
C GLY A 139 3.39 3.90 18.23
N THR A 140 4.51 3.20 18.08
CA THR A 140 4.86 2.42 16.89
C THR A 140 4.61 0.94 17.10
N TRP A 141 4.03 0.32 16.08
CA TRP A 141 3.69 -1.09 15.98
C TRP A 141 4.35 -1.69 14.74
N LEU A 142 4.85 -2.91 14.87
CA LEU A 142 5.61 -3.62 13.85
C LEU A 142 4.83 -4.85 13.40
N GLU A 143 4.68 -5.00 12.09
CA GLU A 143 3.94 -6.11 11.51
C GLU A 143 4.71 -7.42 11.65
N ILE A 144 4.08 -8.44 12.21
CA ILE A 144 4.69 -9.79 12.30
C ILE A 144 3.93 -10.82 11.46
N ARG A 145 2.66 -10.56 11.14
CA ARG A 145 1.85 -11.41 10.26
C ARG A 145 0.84 -10.62 9.46
N GLY A 146 0.50 -11.17 8.29
CA GLY A 146 -0.42 -10.60 7.32
C GLY A 146 -1.29 -11.63 6.61
N LEU A 147 -2.45 -11.26 6.07
CA LEU A 147 -3.34 -12.18 5.34
C LEU A 147 -3.34 -11.95 3.82
N ASN A 148 -3.31 -10.69 3.36
CA ASN A 148 -3.21 -10.32 1.96
C ASN A 148 -1.77 -10.46 1.44
N CYS A 149 -1.31 -11.71 1.31
CA CYS A 149 0.09 -12.05 1.04
C CYS A 149 0.47 -12.10 -0.44
N GLY A 150 -0.46 -11.81 -1.36
CA GLY A 150 -0.17 -11.76 -2.80
C GLY A 150 -0.10 -13.14 -3.45
N VAL A 151 -0.88 -14.11 -2.97
CA VAL A 151 -0.89 -15.49 -3.46
C VAL A 151 -1.75 -15.58 -4.72
N PRO A 152 -1.18 -15.83 -5.92
CA PRO A 152 -1.96 -15.83 -7.17
C PRO A 152 -3.05 -16.91 -7.19
N GLY A 153 -4.23 -16.56 -7.69
CA GLY A 153 -5.41 -17.44 -7.75
C GLY A 153 -6.16 -17.60 -6.42
N SER A 154 -5.84 -16.78 -5.41
CA SER A 154 -6.50 -16.77 -4.11
C SER A 154 -7.45 -15.57 -3.96
N ASN A 155 -8.12 -15.45 -2.82
CA ASN A 155 -8.85 -14.22 -2.48
C ASN A 155 -7.92 -13.13 -1.89
N TRP A 156 -6.61 -13.32 -1.93
CA TRP A 156 -5.59 -12.52 -1.23
C TRP A 156 -4.39 -12.23 -2.16
N GLU A 157 -4.68 -11.75 -3.39
CA GLU A 157 -3.72 -11.52 -4.47
C GLU A 157 -3.01 -10.16 -4.43
N GLY A 158 -3.41 -9.25 -3.54
CA GLY A 158 -2.88 -7.88 -3.46
C GLY A 158 -1.42 -7.83 -3.04
N GLY A 159 -1.05 -8.56 -1.98
CA GLY A 159 0.31 -8.56 -1.43
C GLY A 159 0.62 -7.40 -0.50
N TYR A 160 -0.40 -6.72 0.02
CA TYR A 160 -0.26 -5.56 0.91
C TYR A 160 0.15 -5.93 2.34
N ASP A 161 -0.09 -7.17 2.79
CA ASP A 161 0.25 -7.61 4.15
C ASP A 161 1.57 -8.40 4.21
N ALA A 162 2.43 -8.22 3.20
CA ALA A 162 3.74 -8.85 3.13
C ALA A 162 4.80 -7.83 2.70
N LEU A 163 4.56 -6.55 3.02
CA LEU A 163 5.48 -5.47 2.72
C LEU A 163 6.67 -5.55 3.68
N PRO A 164 7.92 -5.51 3.18
CA PRO A 164 9.10 -5.61 4.05
C PRO A 164 9.15 -4.46 5.04
N CYS A 165 9.43 -4.77 6.32
CA CYS A 165 9.55 -3.78 7.40
C CYS A 165 8.32 -2.87 7.56
N ALA A 166 7.13 -3.41 7.32
CA ALA A 166 5.90 -2.69 7.56
C ALA A 166 5.77 -2.33 9.05
N SER A 167 5.48 -1.06 9.30
CA SER A 167 5.26 -0.51 10.63
C SER A 167 4.20 0.58 10.59
N ASP A 168 3.39 0.64 11.64
CA ASP A 168 2.35 1.65 11.80
C ASP A 168 2.58 2.44 13.07
N SER A 169 2.39 3.75 13.02
CA SER A 169 2.60 4.67 14.13
C SER A 169 1.41 5.62 14.28
N TRP A 170 0.88 5.70 15.49
CA TRP A 170 -0.17 6.65 15.86
C TRP A 170 0.48 7.76 16.68
N ILE A 171 0.39 8.98 16.17
CA ILE A 171 1.13 10.13 16.71
C ILE A 171 0.17 11.27 16.99
N TYR A 172 0.14 11.75 18.23
CA TYR A 172 -0.56 12.98 18.57
C TYR A 172 0.36 14.19 18.36
N HIS A 173 0.08 15.00 17.33
CA HIS A 173 0.87 16.19 17.01
C HIS A 173 -0.02 17.32 16.49
N ALA A 174 0.32 18.56 16.87
CA ALA A 174 -0.44 19.76 16.48
C ALA A 174 -1.95 19.67 16.80
N GLN A 175 -2.30 19.15 17.98
CA GLN A 175 -3.67 19.00 18.49
C GLN A 175 -4.57 17.99 17.74
N GLN A 176 -3.98 17.12 16.93
CA GLN A 176 -4.72 16.06 16.26
C GLN A 176 -3.91 14.77 16.18
N TRP A 177 -4.59 13.67 15.91
CA TRP A 177 -3.98 12.38 15.66
C TRP A 177 -3.55 12.26 14.20
N TRP A 178 -2.41 11.62 14.01
CA TRP A 178 -1.86 11.24 12.72
C TRP A 178 -1.60 9.75 12.72
N TYR A 179 -1.89 9.12 11.59
CA TYR A 179 -1.47 7.76 11.30
C TYR A 179 -0.34 7.84 10.28
N HIS A 180 0.76 7.18 10.58
CA HIS A 180 1.91 7.02 9.70
C HIS A 180 2.13 5.53 9.52
N THR A 181 2.22 5.08 8.27
CA THR A 181 2.66 3.72 7.95
C THR A 181 3.86 3.80 7.04
N SER A 182 4.86 2.95 7.30
CA SER A 182 6.06 2.86 6.51
C SER A 182 6.44 1.43 6.22
N PHE A 183 7.08 1.23 5.08
CA PHE A 183 7.61 -0.05 4.64
C PHE A 183 8.78 0.21 3.69
N CYS A 184 9.51 -0.85 3.35
CA CYS A 184 10.64 -0.76 2.46
C CYS A 184 10.27 -1.11 1.03
N ALA A 185 10.75 -0.28 0.11
CA ALA A 185 10.82 -0.63 -1.30
C ALA A 185 11.84 -1.78 -1.48
N PRO A 186 11.61 -2.73 -2.40
CA PRO A 186 12.62 -3.70 -2.76
C PRO A 186 13.83 -2.97 -3.36
N ALA A 187 14.98 -3.01 -2.68
CA ALA A 187 16.27 -2.62 -3.26
C ALA A 187 16.88 -3.79 -4.06
N GLU A 188 17.86 -3.54 -4.93
CA GLU A 188 18.55 -4.57 -5.76
C GLU A 188 19.11 -5.76 -4.97
N ASN A 189 19.30 -5.60 -3.66
CA ASN A 189 19.85 -6.61 -2.75
C ASN A 189 18.85 -7.09 -1.69
N GLU A 190 17.56 -6.77 -1.83
CA GLU A 190 16.49 -7.11 -0.88
C GLU A 190 16.72 -6.57 0.55
N SER A 191 17.77 -5.75 0.78
CA SER A 191 18.04 -5.19 2.10
C SER A 191 17.27 -3.90 2.27
N CYS A 192 16.48 -3.80 3.33
CA CYS A 192 15.95 -2.51 3.72
C CYS A 192 17.05 -1.64 4.33
N ASN A 193 17.24 -0.45 3.79
CA ASN A 193 18.06 0.60 4.39
C ASN A 193 17.22 1.88 4.55
N GLU A 194 17.72 2.84 5.33
CA GLU A 194 17.03 4.11 5.59
C GLU A 194 16.63 4.87 4.31
N GLN A 195 17.37 4.69 3.21
CA GLN A 195 17.09 5.37 1.94
C GLN A 195 15.99 4.67 1.11
N GLY A 196 15.61 3.45 1.47
CA GLY A 196 14.57 2.65 0.80
C GLY A 196 13.22 2.65 1.51
N VAL A 197 13.10 3.35 2.64
CA VAL A 197 11.84 3.48 3.39
C VAL A 197 10.95 4.50 2.71
N VAL A 198 9.70 4.12 2.47
CA VAL A 198 8.64 5.02 2.02
C VAL A 198 7.50 5.01 3.02
N HIS A 199 6.72 6.07 3.05
CA HIS A 199 5.65 6.20 4.03
C HIS A 199 4.38 6.84 3.46
N LEU A 200 3.27 6.49 4.09
CA LEU A 200 1.97 7.10 3.93
C LEU A 200 1.61 7.85 5.21
N ILE A 201 0.91 8.97 5.04
CA ILE A 201 0.35 9.76 6.15
C ILE A 201 -1.15 9.81 5.96
N ALA A 202 -1.89 9.66 7.05
CA ALA A 202 -3.34 9.70 7.08
C ALA A 202 -3.88 10.39 8.33
N GLU A 203 -5.16 10.77 8.24
CA GLU A 203 -5.95 11.24 9.36
C GLU A 203 -6.82 10.09 9.91
N PRO A 204 -6.52 9.55 11.11
CA PRO A 204 -7.34 8.53 11.75
C PRO A 204 -8.52 9.15 12.50
N ARG A 205 -9.70 8.49 12.45
CA ARG A 205 -10.93 8.93 13.12
C ARG A 205 -11.73 7.74 13.64
N LEU A 206 -12.06 7.73 14.92
CA LEU A 206 -13.05 6.79 15.44
C LEU A 206 -14.45 7.22 14.96
N SER A 207 -15.24 6.28 14.46
CA SER A 207 -16.56 6.58 13.93
C SER A 207 -17.59 6.81 15.05
N ASP A 208 -18.30 7.94 14.97
CA ASP A 208 -19.46 8.22 15.83
C ASP A 208 -20.72 7.45 15.39
N GLN A 209 -20.71 6.89 14.16
CA GLN A 209 -21.88 6.25 13.56
C GLN A 209 -21.83 4.72 13.64
N GLU A 210 -20.63 4.16 13.71
CA GLU A 210 -20.41 2.72 13.70
C GLU A 210 -19.43 2.31 14.79
N THR A 211 -19.95 1.64 15.81
CA THR A 211 -19.15 1.24 16.98
C THR A 211 -17.98 0.32 16.57
N GLY A 212 -16.77 0.67 17.03
CA GLY A 212 -15.56 -0.12 16.79
C GLY A 212 -14.90 0.14 15.43
N LEU A 213 -15.47 1.01 14.59
CA LEU A 213 -14.85 1.42 13.33
C LEU A 213 -13.82 2.54 13.57
N LEU A 214 -12.59 2.30 13.11
CA LEU A 214 -11.55 3.30 12.92
C LEU A 214 -11.42 3.59 11.42
N GLU A 215 -11.65 4.83 11.01
CA GLU A 215 -11.47 5.28 9.63
C GLU A 215 -10.07 5.90 9.47
N VAL A 216 -9.37 5.57 8.39
CA VAL A 216 -8.02 6.08 8.07
C VAL A 216 -8.06 6.71 6.68
N PHE A 217 -7.86 8.03 6.60
CA PHE A 217 -7.92 8.80 5.34
C PHE A 217 -6.52 9.24 4.90
N TYR A 218 -5.94 8.58 3.90
CA TYR A 218 -4.61 8.90 3.41
C TYR A 218 -4.58 10.20 2.63
N ILE A 219 -3.54 11.02 2.86
CA ILE A 219 -3.47 12.39 2.34
C ILE A 219 -2.24 12.69 1.47
N ASN A 220 -1.17 11.89 1.54
CA ASN A 220 0.02 12.08 0.73
C ASN A 220 0.13 11.20 -0.55
N PRO A 221 -0.65 10.13 -0.80
CA PRO A 221 -0.47 9.37 -2.04
C PRO A 221 -0.99 10.14 -3.27
N PRO A 222 -0.40 9.95 -4.47
CA PRO A 222 -0.81 10.66 -5.69
C PRO A 222 -2.22 10.37 -6.19
N LEU A 223 -2.72 9.14 -5.98
CA LEU A 223 -4.07 8.73 -6.36
C LEU A 223 -5.00 8.93 -5.17
N GLN A 224 -6.10 9.67 -5.34
CA GLN A 224 -7.03 9.98 -4.25
C GLN A 224 -8.50 9.92 -4.72
N PRO A 225 -9.47 9.74 -3.80
CA PRO A 225 -9.29 9.45 -2.37
C PRO A 225 -8.75 8.04 -2.12
N GLN A 226 -8.02 7.86 -1.02
CA GLN A 226 -7.69 6.55 -0.46
C GLN A 226 -8.14 6.52 0.99
N HIS A 227 -8.90 5.49 1.33
CA HIS A 227 -9.54 5.37 2.63
C HIS A 227 -9.64 3.92 3.04
N GLU A 228 -9.34 3.65 4.30
CA GLU A 228 -9.49 2.33 4.92
C GLU A 228 -10.41 2.38 6.14
N ARG A 229 -11.21 1.33 6.28
CA ARG A 229 -12.05 1.05 7.44
C ARG A 229 -11.44 -0.07 8.25
N TRP A 230 -11.08 0.20 9.49
CA TRP A 230 -10.35 -0.71 10.36
C TRP A 230 -11.23 -1.18 11.51
N TYR A 231 -11.10 -2.45 11.87
CA TYR A 231 -11.72 -3.03 13.06
C TYR A 231 -10.70 -3.87 13.81
N ILE A 232 -10.59 -3.64 15.11
CA ILE A 232 -9.72 -4.43 15.97
C ILE A 232 -10.41 -5.76 16.26
N LEU A 233 -9.91 -6.84 15.68
CA LEU A 233 -10.49 -8.18 15.84
C LEU A 233 -10.16 -8.77 17.21
N SER A 234 -8.95 -8.50 17.72
CA SER A 234 -8.49 -8.99 19.02
C SER A 234 -7.34 -8.15 19.55
N ARG A 235 -7.38 -7.83 20.85
CA ARG A 235 -6.31 -7.14 21.59
C ARG A 235 -6.22 -7.75 23.00
N PRO A 236 -5.69 -8.97 23.12
CA PRO A 236 -5.63 -9.70 24.39
C PRO A 236 -4.56 -9.13 25.34
N ASP A 237 -3.62 -8.36 24.80
CA ASP A 237 -2.48 -7.78 25.51
C ASP A 237 -2.25 -6.34 24.99
N PRO A 238 -1.81 -5.39 25.83
CA PRO A 238 -1.55 -4.01 25.41
C PRO A 238 -0.48 -3.86 24.33
N ASP A 239 0.40 -4.84 24.13
CA ASP A 239 1.51 -4.80 23.18
C ASP A 239 1.31 -5.70 21.95
N TRP A 240 0.10 -6.27 21.80
CA TRP A 240 -0.27 -7.14 20.68
C TRP A 240 -1.67 -6.82 20.16
N ILE A 241 -1.78 -6.60 18.85
CA ILE A 241 -3.05 -6.26 18.21
C ILE A 241 -3.24 -7.07 16.93
N MET A 242 -4.47 -7.51 16.71
CA MET A 242 -4.94 -8.06 15.44
C MET A 242 -6.09 -7.19 14.95
N TYR A 243 -5.98 -6.68 13.73
CA TYR A 243 -7.03 -5.89 13.09
C TYR A 243 -7.23 -6.33 11.65
N THR A 244 -8.42 -6.06 11.13
CA THR A 244 -8.70 -6.12 9.70
C THR A 244 -8.88 -4.71 9.17
N TYR A 245 -8.47 -4.49 7.94
CA TYR A 245 -8.73 -3.27 7.21
C TYR A 245 -9.48 -3.57 5.92
N CYS A 246 -10.33 -2.62 5.54
CA CYS A 246 -11.13 -2.61 4.32
C CYS A 246 -10.83 -1.31 3.58
N GLY A 247 -9.90 -1.39 2.65
CA GLY A 247 -9.41 -0.29 1.85
C GLY A 247 -10.20 -0.07 0.57
N SER A 248 -10.21 1.18 0.14
CA SER A 248 -10.79 1.59 -1.12
C SER A 248 -9.92 2.66 -1.78
N THR A 249 -9.75 2.52 -3.08
CA THR A 249 -9.12 3.50 -3.97
C THR A 249 -10.05 3.76 -5.16
N PRO A 250 -9.76 4.74 -6.03
CA PRO A 250 -10.53 4.96 -7.25
C PRO A 250 -10.46 3.80 -8.25
N ILE A 251 -9.56 2.82 -8.05
CA ILE A 251 -9.39 1.67 -8.96
C ILE A 251 -9.95 0.36 -8.40
N GLY A 252 -10.28 0.30 -7.11
CA GLY A 252 -10.79 -0.93 -6.51
C GLY A 252 -10.76 -0.92 -4.99
N GLU A 253 -11.39 -1.94 -4.44
CA GLU A 253 -11.39 -2.28 -3.03
C GLU A 253 -10.32 -3.32 -2.75
N TYR A 254 -9.76 -3.26 -1.55
CA TYR A 254 -8.77 -4.21 -1.07
C TYR A 254 -8.99 -4.45 0.44
N ALA A 255 -8.57 -5.59 0.96
CA ALA A 255 -8.70 -5.89 2.38
C ALA A 255 -7.60 -6.84 2.85
N GLY A 256 -7.38 -6.83 4.16
CA GLY A 256 -6.38 -7.68 4.79
C GLY A 256 -6.60 -7.81 6.29
N VAL A 257 -5.66 -8.52 6.92
CA VAL A 257 -5.58 -8.71 8.37
C VAL A 257 -4.13 -8.68 8.75
N ASN A 258 -3.77 -7.79 9.67
CA ASN A 258 -2.42 -7.75 10.21
C ASN A 258 -2.43 -8.11 11.68
N ILE A 259 -1.33 -8.70 12.11
CA ILE A 259 -0.96 -8.81 13.51
C ILE A 259 0.27 -7.95 13.71
N MET A 260 0.16 -7.03 14.67
CA MET A 260 1.24 -6.13 15.00
C MET A 260 1.59 -6.21 16.48
N THR A 261 2.83 -5.83 16.76
CA THR A 261 3.37 -5.77 18.11
C THR A 261 4.30 -4.59 18.30
N ARG A 262 4.43 -4.17 19.55
CA ARG A 262 5.41 -3.16 19.97
C ARG A 262 6.43 -3.70 20.98
N VAL A 263 6.55 -5.02 21.09
CA VAL A 263 7.61 -5.64 21.90
C VAL A 263 8.99 -5.37 21.27
N PRO A 264 10.08 -5.29 22.06
CA PRO A 264 11.41 -4.93 21.54
C PRO A 264 12.02 -5.88 20.51
N GLU A 265 11.66 -7.17 20.57
CA GLU A 265 12.11 -8.21 19.63
C GLU A 265 10.91 -8.75 18.84
N PRO A 266 10.36 -7.95 17.90
CA PRO A 266 9.13 -8.25 17.17
C PRO A 266 9.28 -9.53 16.33
N SER A 267 8.61 -10.59 16.74
CA SER A 267 8.62 -11.86 16.01
C SER A 267 7.43 -12.72 16.44
N ASN A 268 7.11 -13.73 15.61
CA ASN A 268 6.14 -14.76 16.01
C ASN A 268 6.58 -15.52 17.27
N ASP A 269 7.88 -15.79 17.40
CA ASP A 269 8.43 -16.56 18.53
C ASP A 269 8.34 -15.78 19.86
N ALA A 270 8.27 -14.44 19.79
CA ALA A 270 8.06 -13.57 20.95
C ALA A 270 6.59 -13.49 21.40
N MET A 271 5.63 -13.98 20.60
CA MET A 271 4.21 -13.93 20.94
C MET A 271 3.88 -14.86 22.10
N PRO A 272 3.26 -14.36 23.19
CA PRO A 272 2.83 -15.22 24.28
C PRO A 272 1.77 -16.25 23.82
N PRO A 273 1.79 -17.50 24.33
CA PRO A 273 0.84 -18.53 23.91
C PRO A 273 -0.64 -18.15 24.11
N GLU A 274 -0.95 -17.37 25.15
CA GLU A 274 -2.29 -16.85 25.42
C GLU A 274 -2.74 -15.80 24.38
N VAL A 275 -1.81 -14.98 23.89
CA VAL A 275 -2.05 -14.00 22.82
C VAL A 275 -2.30 -14.75 21.52
N GLU A 276 -1.46 -15.73 21.19
CA GLU A 276 -1.62 -16.57 20.00
C GLU A 276 -2.97 -17.32 20.03
N ALA A 277 -3.34 -17.89 21.17
CA ALA A 277 -4.62 -18.58 21.33
C ALA A 277 -5.82 -17.64 21.11
N ALA A 278 -5.77 -16.41 21.63
CA ALA A 278 -6.81 -15.40 21.41
C ALA A 278 -6.90 -14.95 19.95
N PHE A 279 -5.76 -14.81 19.28
CA PHE A 279 -5.69 -14.50 17.84
C PHE A 279 -6.24 -15.64 16.97
N ARG A 280 -5.94 -16.88 17.30
CA ARG A 280 -6.52 -18.06 16.63
C ARG A 280 -8.03 -18.16 16.85
N GLN A 281 -8.50 -17.82 18.05
CA GLN A 281 -9.93 -17.74 18.33
C GLN A 281 -10.61 -16.65 17.48
N ALA A 282 -10.03 -15.44 17.42
CA ALA A 282 -10.55 -14.37 16.57
C ALA A 282 -10.59 -14.79 15.09
N ALA A 283 -9.55 -15.47 14.59
CA ALA A 283 -9.53 -16.00 13.24
C ALA A 283 -10.66 -16.99 12.95
N GLN A 284 -11.02 -17.83 13.92
CA GLN A 284 -12.19 -18.71 13.82
C GLN A 284 -13.51 -17.92 13.82
N GLU A 285 -13.61 -16.90 14.67
CA GLU A 285 -14.83 -16.08 14.80
C GLU A 285 -15.13 -15.25 13.54
N PHE A 286 -14.08 -14.77 12.86
CA PHE A 286 -14.14 -13.99 11.62
C PHE A 286 -13.87 -14.82 10.35
N ASN A 287 -13.74 -16.15 10.51
CA ASN A 287 -13.67 -17.13 9.42
C ASN A 287 -12.54 -16.88 8.39
N PHE A 288 -11.29 -16.74 8.87
CA PHE A 288 -10.11 -16.67 8.01
C PHE A 288 -9.00 -17.64 8.46
N PRO A 289 -8.12 -18.09 7.54
CA PRO A 289 -7.11 -19.09 7.85
C PRO A 289 -5.87 -18.46 8.51
N TYR A 290 -5.83 -18.45 9.84
CA TYR A 290 -4.69 -17.93 10.63
C TYR A 290 -3.32 -18.51 10.22
N GLU A 291 -3.29 -19.79 9.86
CA GLU A 291 -2.05 -20.50 9.52
C GLU A 291 -1.52 -20.16 8.13
N ASP A 292 -2.37 -19.64 7.26
CA ASP A 292 -1.99 -19.25 5.90
C ASP A 292 -1.48 -17.81 5.85
N MET A 293 -1.48 -17.11 6.99
CA MET A 293 -0.93 -15.77 7.12
C MET A 293 0.58 -15.79 6.85
N CYS A 294 1.05 -14.86 6.03
CA CYS A 294 2.47 -14.62 5.82
C CYS A 294 3.10 -14.08 7.10
N VAL A 295 4.38 -14.39 7.29
CA VAL A 295 5.18 -13.95 8.43
C VAL A 295 6.20 -12.94 7.93
N THR A 296 6.29 -11.81 8.62
CA THR A 296 7.25 -10.75 8.31
C THR A 296 8.35 -10.74 9.36
N ASP A 297 9.61 -10.81 8.93
CA ASP A 297 10.77 -10.66 9.79
C ASP A 297 11.14 -9.18 9.91
N GLN A 298 11.08 -8.66 11.12
CA GLN A 298 11.35 -7.26 11.44
C GLN A 298 12.79 -7.02 11.91
N SER A 299 13.60 -8.07 12.08
CA SER A 299 14.99 -7.95 12.54
C SER A 299 15.95 -7.17 11.62
N PRO A 300 15.80 -7.15 10.27
CA PRO A 300 16.71 -6.41 9.40
C PRO A 300 16.28 -4.95 9.16
N CYS A 301 15.26 -4.46 9.87
CA CYS A 301 14.60 -3.21 9.55
C CYS A 301 15.28 -1.98 10.16
N PRO A 302 15.33 -0.84 9.44
CA PRO A 302 15.85 0.40 9.98
C PRO A 302 14.93 0.95 11.08
N PRO A 303 15.43 1.88 11.92
CA PRO A 303 14.60 2.58 12.89
C PRO A 303 13.45 3.35 12.21
N VAL A 304 12.26 3.30 12.82
CA VAL A 304 11.07 4.02 12.33
C VAL A 304 11.22 5.53 12.60
N THR A 305 10.93 6.36 11.59
CA THR A 305 11.09 7.82 11.61
C THR A 305 9.78 8.60 11.75
N ALA A 306 8.70 7.94 12.14
CA ALA A 306 7.33 8.44 12.06
C ALA A 306 7.11 9.84 12.67
N GLU A 307 7.66 10.13 13.86
CA GLU A 307 7.53 11.45 14.49
C GLU A 307 8.18 12.57 13.66
N ALA A 308 9.31 12.29 13.02
CA ALA A 308 10.02 13.25 12.19
C ALA A 308 9.25 13.49 10.89
N ASP A 309 8.77 12.42 10.25
CA ASP A 309 8.02 12.47 8.99
C ASP A 309 6.69 13.23 9.18
N VAL A 310 5.94 12.93 10.25
CA VAL A 310 4.69 13.65 10.57
C VAL A 310 4.97 15.11 10.85
N ARG A 311 6.05 15.44 11.58
CA ARG A 311 6.41 16.83 11.85
C ARG A 311 6.75 17.59 10.59
N GLU A 312 7.60 17.02 9.72
CA GLU A 312 7.95 17.62 8.43
C GLU A 312 6.71 17.86 7.59
N TRP A 313 5.79 16.90 7.53
CA TRP A 313 4.53 17.05 6.82
C TRP A 313 3.68 18.19 7.38
N VAL A 314 3.46 18.23 8.69
CA VAL A 314 2.60 19.24 9.34
C VAL A 314 3.19 20.64 9.26
N GLU A 315 4.50 20.78 9.41
CA GLU A 315 5.19 22.07 9.36
C GLU A 315 5.44 22.55 7.92
N GLY A 316 5.40 21.65 6.93
CA GLY A 316 5.52 21.96 5.51
C GLY A 316 4.22 22.41 4.83
N LEU A 317 3.06 22.22 5.49
CA LEU A 317 1.73 22.71 5.08
C LEU A 317 1.53 24.20 5.38
#